data_AF-A0A3D0J255-F1
#
_entry.id   AF-A0A3D0J255-F1
#
_cell.length_a   1.000
_cell.length_b   1.000
_cell.length_c   1.000
_cell.angle_alpha   90.00
_cell.angle_beta   90.00
_cell.angle_gamma   90.00
#
_symmetry.space_group_name_H-M   'P 1'
#
loop_
_entity.id
_entity.type
_entity.pdbx_description
1 polymer ?
#
loop_
_entity_poly.entity_id
_entity_poly.type
_entity_poly.pdbx_seq_one_letter_code
_entity_poly.pdbx_strand_id
1 'polypeptide(L)' 'MSLTQDLVPYGGWTKAIRLRQDGWELIAPLEIGPRILRLGPVDGPNIFFENQEQMGKSGAQEWMIYGGHRLWT' A
#
# COMPACT_ATOMS: atom_id res chain seq x y z
N MET A 1 6.80 19.41 11.85
CA MET A 1 5.67 18.71 11.19
C MET A 1 5.48 17.36 11.84
N SER A 2 4.25 16.86 11.97
CA SER A 2 3.94 15.60 12.64
C SER A 2 3.55 14.53 11.62
N LEU A 3 4.18 13.36 11.70
CA LEU A 3 3.73 12.14 11.06
C LEU A 3 2.37 11.72 11.65
N THR A 4 1.37 11.47 10.80
CA THR A 4 0.11 10.85 11.22
C THR A 4 0.04 9.42 10.72
N GLN A 5 -0.52 8.53 11.54
CA GLN A 5 -0.76 7.14 11.19
C GLN A 5 -2.20 6.73 11.50
N ASP A 6 -2.81 5.94 10.61
CA ASP A 6 -4.12 5.35 10.82
C ASP A 6 -4.29 4.05 10.01
N LEU A 7 -5.33 3.27 10.35
CA LEU A 7 -5.69 2.05 9.63
C LEU A 7 -6.85 2.34 8.68
N VAL A 8 -6.68 2.00 7.42
CA VAL A 8 -7.69 2.19 6.36
C VAL A 8 -7.87 0.92 5.54
N PRO A 9 -9.05 0.65 4.97
CA PRO A 9 -9.14 -0.29 3.87
C PRO A 9 -8.41 0.26 2.63
N TYR A 10 -7.80 -0.62 1.84
CA TYR A 10 -7.12 -0.21 0.61
C TYR A 10 -7.23 -1.29 -0.45
N GLY A 11 -7.79 -0.96 -1.62
CA GLY A 11 -7.75 -1.80 -2.81
C GLY A 11 -8.13 -3.27 -2.57
N GLY A 12 -9.25 -3.49 -1.89
CA GLY A 12 -9.78 -4.83 -1.58
C GLY A 12 -9.28 -5.45 -0.28
N TRP A 13 -8.22 -4.93 0.33
CA TRP A 13 -7.76 -5.33 1.66
C TRP A 13 -8.44 -4.51 2.77
N THR A 14 -8.64 -5.13 3.93
CA THR A 14 -9.41 -4.54 5.04
C THR A 14 -8.55 -3.66 5.94
N LYS A 15 -7.26 -3.94 6.04
CA LYS A 15 -6.33 -3.22 6.91
C LYS A 15 -5.03 -2.88 6.21
N ALA A 16 -4.85 -1.60 5.91
CA ALA A 16 -3.59 -1.03 5.50
C ALA A 16 -3.17 0.07 6.49
N ILE A 17 -1.88 0.17 6.77
CA ILE A 17 -1.32 1.34 7.44
C ILE A 17 -1.27 2.47 6.42
N ARG A 18 -1.91 3.59 6.74
CA ARG A 18 -1.72 4.87 6.07
C ARG A 18 -0.79 5.75 6.89
N LEU A 19 0.25 6.25 6.26
CA LEU A 19 1.14 7.27 6.82
C LEU A 19 1.01 8.55 6.01
N ARG A 20 0.90 9.70 6.68
CA ARG A 20 0.95 11.01 6.03
C ARG A 20 1.94 11.93 6.73
N GLN A 21 2.77 12.59 5.94
CA GLN A 21 3.75 13.56 6.41
C GLN A 21 4.06 14.55 5.28
N ASP A 22 4.11 15.84 5.59
CA ASP A 22 4.56 16.91 4.68
C ASP A 22 3.87 16.89 3.30
N GLY A 23 2.56 16.58 3.29
CA GLY A 23 1.76 16.50 2.07
C GLY A 23 1.93 15.22 1.26
N TRP A 24 2.71 14.26 1.74
CA TRP A 24 2.86 12.92 1.17
C TRP A 24 2.02 11.88 1.90
N GLU A 25 1.62 10.84 1.18
CA GLU A 25 0.87 9.69 1.65
C GLU A 25 1.57 8.38 1.23
N LEU A 26 1.61 7.44 2.17
CA LEU A 26 2.05 6.07 1.95
C LEU A 26 0.95 5.11 2.40
N ILE A 27 0.71 4.04 1.63
CA ILE A 27 -0.18 2.94 2.02
C ILE A 27 0.55 1.59 1.98
N ALA A 28 0.49 0.85 3.08
CA ALA A 28 1.02 -0.50 3.20
C ALA A 28 -0.05 -1.47 3.73
N PRO A 29 -0.62 -2.35 2.88
CA PRO A 29 -1.55 -3.39 3.33
C PRO A 29 -0.89 -4.37 4.31
N LEU A 30 -1.63 -4.76 5.34
CA LEU A 30 -1.15 -5.66 6.38
C LEU A 30 -1.37 -7.14 6.02
N GLU A 31 -2.29 -7.45 5.11
CA GLU A 31 -2.58 -8.83 4.70
C GLU A 31 -1.56 -9.43 3.71
N ILE A 32 -0.71 -8.61 3.07
CA ILE A 32 0.27 -9.06 2.04
C ILE A 32 1.70 -8.51 2.26
N GLY A 33 1.98 -8.02 3.46
CA GLY A 33 3.19 -7.26 3.79
C GLY A 33 4.52 -8.06 3.79
N PRO A 34 5.66 -7.36 3.97
CA PRO A 34 5.82 -5.90 4.00
C PRO A 34 5.89 -5.32 2.58
N ARG A 35 4.84 -4.61 2.16
CA ARG A 35 4.75 -4.02 0.82
C ARG A 35 4.09 -2.64 0.90
N ILE A 36 4.73 -1.66 0.30
CA ILE A 36 4.19 -0.31 0.13
C ILE A 36 3.53 -0.27 -1.24
N LEU A 37 2.20 -0.31 -1.30
CA LEU A 37 1.47 -0.27 -2.57
C LEU A 37 1.33 1.14 -3.13
N ARG A 38 1.19 2.13 -2.25
CA ARG A 38 1.07 3.53 -2.64
C ARG A 38 2.12 4.40 -2.00
N LEU A 39 2.67 5.28 -2.82
CA LEU A 39 3.45 6.44 -2.40
C LEU A 39 3.09 7.60 -3.33
N GLY A 40 2.75 8.76 -2.79
CA GLY A 40 2.42 9.93 -3.62
C GLY A 40 1.98 11.12 -2.79
N PRO A 41 1.73 12.28 -3.42
CA PRO A 41 1.10 13.40 -2.74
C PRO A 41 -0.28 13.00 -2.20
N VAL A 42 -0.69 13.60 -1.08
CA VAL A 42 -2.08 13.51 -0.59
C VAL A 42 -3.00 14.00 -1.71
N ASP A 43 -4.05 13.21 -1.99
CA ASP A 43 -5.01 13.43 -3.09
C ASP A 43 -4.39 13.46 -4.50
N GLY A 44 -3.11 13.08 -4.62
CA GLY A 44 -2.36 13.00 -5.87
C GLY A 44 -2.26 11.58 -6.44
N PRO A 45 -1.61 11.43 -7.61
CA PRO A 45 -1.40 10.13 -8.22
C PRO A 45 -0.47 9.26 -7.36
N ASN A 46 -0.69 7.94 -7.40
CA ASN A 46 0.28 6.99 -6.90
C ASN A 46 1.47 6.96 -7.87
N ILE A 47 2.70 7.04 -7.36
CA ILE A 47 3.92 6.94 -8.17
C ILE A 47 4.35 5.49 -8.39
N PHE A 48 3.80 4.55 -7.64
CA PHE A 48 4.01 3.12 -7.84
C PHE A 48 2.92 2.50 -8.72
N PHE A 49 3.28 1.40 -9.38
CA PHE A 49 2.33 0.57 -10.12
C PHE A 49 1.46 -0.25 -9.16
N GLU A 50 0.17 -0.37 -9.44
CA GLU A 50 -0.74 -1.29 -8.75
C GLU A 50 -1.29 -2.30 -9.75
N ASN A 51 -1.11 -3.60 -9.46
CA ASN A 51 -1.69 -4.62 -10.32
C ASN A 51 -3.16 -4.81 -9.97
N GLN A 52 -4.04 -4.15 -10.74
CA GLN A 52 -5.48 -4.15 -10.54
C GLN A 52 -6.08 -5.57 -10.50
N GLU A 53 -5.51 -6.52 -11.25
CA GLU A 53 -5.98 -7.92 -11.27
C GLU A 53 -5.63 -8.70 -9.99
N GLN A 54 -4.76 -8.16 -9.15
CA GLN A 54 -4.27 -8.81 -7.92
C GLN A 54 -4.68 -8.06 -6.64
N MET A 55 -5.37 -6.92 -6.78
CA MET A 55 -5.85 -6.13 -5.65
C MET A 55 -6.81 -6.95 -4.77
N GLY A 56 -6.62 -6.88 -3.45
CA GLY A 56 -7.43 -7.59 -2.46
C GLY A 56 -7.14 -9.09 -2.33
N LYS A 57 -6.29 -9.67 -3.20
CA LYS A 57 -5.91 -11.09 -3.10
C LYS A 57 -4.93 -11.29 -1.94
N SER A 58 -5.06 -12.40 -1.24
CA SER A 58 -4.17 -12.81 -0.14
C SER A 58 -4.03 -14.34 -0.14
N GLY A 59 -3.04 -14.87 0.58
CA GLY A 59 -2.84 -16.32 0.70
C GLY A 59 -2.53 -17.03 -0.64
N ALA A 60 -1.95 -16.31 -1.61
CA ALA A 60 -1.69 -16.83 -2.93
C ALA A 60 -0.75 -18.04 -2.89
N GLN A 61 -1.16 -19.13 -3.58
CA GLN A 61 -0.32 -20.31 -3.80
C GLN A 61 0.70 -20.10 -4.93
N GLU A 62 0.43 -19.12 -5.79
CA GLU A 62 1.28 -18.71 -6.89
C GLU A 62 1.87 -17.33 -6.62
N TRP A 63 2.96 -17.02 -7.33
CA TRP A 63 3.60 -15.71 -7.21
C TRP A 63 2.66 -14.58 -7.66
N MET A 64 2.52 -13.56 -6.81
CA MET A 64 1.76 -12.36 -7.10
C MET A 64 2.64 -11.13 -6.87
N ILE A 65 2.73 -10.28 -7.88
CA ILE A 65 3.50 -9.03 -7.81
C ILE A 65 2.77 -7.99 -6.95
N TYR A 66 1.43 -7.97 -6.95
CA TYR A 66 0.51 -6.99 -6.35
C TYR A 66 0.72 -5.52 -6.78
N GLY A 67 1.93 -5.12 -7.15
CA GLY A 67 2.35 -3.74 -7.37
C GLY A 67 3.20 -3.20 -6.22
N GLY A 68 3.47 -1.91 -6.22
CA GLY A 68 4.21 -1.25 -5.14
C GLY A 68 5.68 -1.65 -5.06
N HIS A 69 6.24 -1.37 -3.89
CA HIS A 69 7.60 -1.74 -3.51
C HIS A 69 7.55 -2.78 -2.39
N ARG A 70 8.24 -3.92 -2.59
CA ARG A 70 8.45 -4.93 -1.55
C ARG A 70 9.80 -4.66 -0.89
N LEU A 71 9.80 -4.59 0.44
CA LEU A 71 11.02 -4.46 1.22
C LEU A 71 11.69 -5.84 1.30
N TRP A 72 12.90 -5.95 0.76
CA TRP A 72 13.75 -7.14 0.87
C TRP A 72 14.87 -6.84 1.85
N THR A 73 15.06 -7.71 2.84
CA THR A 73 16.16 -7.70 3.80
C THR A 73 16.74 -9.09 3.90
#